data_AF-A0AAE4HQG2-F1
#
_entry.id   AF-A0AAE4HQG2-F1
#
_cell.length_a   1.000
_cell.length_b   1.000
_cell.length_c   1.000
_cell.angle_alpha   90.00
_cell.angle_beta   90.00
_cell.angle_gamma   90.00
#
_symmetry.space_group_name_H-M   'P 1'
#
loop_
_entity.id
_entity.type
_entity.pdbx_description
1 polymer ?
#
loop_
_entity_poly.entity_id
_entity_poly.type
_entity_poly.pdbx_seq_one_letter_code
_entity_poly.pdbx_strand_id
1 'polypeptide(L)'
;MNDSKYLLKHTVPEVAEYLTLRKACGLSLRGTAASKIGLSNSLFAVTVRRTSDQTLVGMGRLIGDGGTAYQILDIAVLPEDQGNGLAKSIMSAIMNHIHNEVDPKLT
;
A
#
# COMPACT_ATOMS: atom_id res chain seq x y z
N MET A 1 6.73 -2.48 -13.33
CA MET A 1 6.80 -1.04 -13.03
C MET A 1 8.10 -0.51 -13.62
N ASN A 2 8.17 0.78 -13.99
CA ASN A 2 9.45 1.37 -14.40
C ASN A 2 10.24 1.77 -13.13
N ASP A 3 11.22 0.95 -12.77
CA ASP A 3 11.99 1.11 -11.52
C ASP A 3 12.91 2.34 -11.53
N SER A 4 13.21 2.92 -12.71
CA SER A 4 13.92 4.20 -12.80
C SER A 4 13.03 5.39 -12.41
N LYS A 5 11.70 5.26 -12.53
CA LYS A 5 10.72 6.32 -12.24
C LYS A 5 10.04 6.14 -10.87
N TYR A 6 9.94 4.90 -10.40
CA TYR A 6 9.19 4.56 -9.21
C TYR A 6 9.99 3.64 -8.30
N LEU A 7 9.89 3.90 -7.00
CA LEU A 7 10.54 3.14 -5.95
C LEU A 7 9.47 2.49 -5.06
N LEU A 8 9.42 1.16 -5.07
CA LEU A 8 8.58 0.37 -4.18
C LEU A 8 9.30 0.17 -2.84
N LYS A 9 8.60 0.43 -1.72
CA LYS A 9 9.10 0.24 -0.36
C LYS A 9 8.11 -0.55 0.48
N HIS A 10 8.61 -1.41 1.37
CA HIS A 10 7.80 -2.11 2.36
C HIS A 10 7.70 -1.27 3.63
N THR A 11 6.94 -0.19 3.57
CA THR A 11 6.82 0.79 4.65
C THR A 11 5.39 1.28 4.76
N VAL A 12 4.98 1.64 5.98
CA VAL A 12 3.70 2.32 6.22
C VAL A 12 3.88 3.81 5.84
N PRO A 13 2.94 4.43 5.10
CA PRO A 13 3.02 5.85 4.79
C PRO A 13 2.78 6.71 6.04
N GLU A 14 3.29 7.95 6.03
CA GLU A 14 2.93 8.92 7.06
C GLU A 14 1.44 9.26 7.00
N VAL A 15 0.83 9.56 8.16
CA VAL A 15 -0.61 9.81 8.26
C VAL A 15 -1.06 10.92 7.31
N ALA A 16 -0.28 11.99 7.18
CA ALA A 16 -0.59 13.12 6.31
C ALA A 16 -0.54 12.75 4.81
N GLU A 17 0.46 11.97 4.40
CA GLU A 17 0.60 11.50 3.02
C GLU A 17 -0.52 10.49 2.68
N TYR A 18 -0.85 9.58 3.60
CA TYR A 18 -1.96 8.63 3.46
C TYR A 18 -3.29 9.34 3.20
N LEU A 19 -3.63 10.33 4.03
CA LEU A 19 -4.89 11.09 3.88
C LEU A 19 -4.93 11.87 2.56
N THR A 20 -3.80 12.47 2.17
CA THR A 20 -3.65 13.18 0.89
C THR A 20 -3.89 12.24 -0.29
N LEU A 21 -3.22 11.08 -0.30
CA LEU A 21 -3.35 10.09 -1.37
C LEU A 21 -4.78 9.54 -1.47
N ARG A 22 -5.42 9.21 -0.35
CA ARG A 22 -6.82 8.77 -0.34
C ARG A 22 -7.74 9.76 -1.02
N LYS A 23 -7.62 11.04 -0.65
CA LYS A 23 -8.44 12.11 -1.21
C LYS A 23 -8.21 12.24 -2.72
N ALA A 24 -6.95 12.23 -3.16
CA ALA A 24 -6.60 12.32 -4.58
C ALA A 24 -7.13 11.14 -5.41
N CYS A 25 -7.18 9.94 -4.82
CA CYS A 25 -7.73 8.74 -5.46
C CYS A 25 -9.25 8.58 -5.30
N GLY A 26 -9.97 9.58 -4.74
CA GLY A 26 -11.42 9.52 -4.55
C GLY A 26 -11.88 8.52 -3.47
N LEU A 27 -10.97 8.08 -2.58
CA LEU A 27 -11.31 7.21 -1.47
C LEU A 27 -11.96 8.00 -0.33
N SER A 28 -12.81 7.31 0.45
CA SER A 28 -13.47 7.92 1.61
C SER A 28 -12.47 8.52 2.59
N LEU A 29 -12.79 9.72 3.08
CA LEU A 29 -11.99 10.42 4.07
C LEU A 29 -11.97 9.65 5.40
N ARG A 30 -10.85 9.77 6.12
CA ARG A 30 -10.65 9.19 7.45
C ARG A 30 -10.16 10.27 8.40
N GLY A 31 -10.52 10.16 9.68
CA GLY A 31 -9.98 11.05 10.71
C GLY A 31 -8.50 10.76 10.96
N THR A 32 -7.73 11.80 11.31
CA THR A 32 -6.27 11.68 11.57
C THR A 32 -5.96 10.68 12.68
N ALA A 33 -6.67 10.75 13.82
CA ALA A 33 -6.46 9.84 14.95
C ALA A 33 -6.77 8.38 14.58
N ALA A 34 -7.91 8.13 13.92
CA ALA A 34 -8.28 6.80 13.45
C ALA A 34 -7.28 6.26 12.41
N SER A 35 -6.78 7.12 11.52
CA SER A 35 -5.78 6.75 10.51
C SER A 35 -4.46 6.37 11.16
N LYS A 36 -4.01 7.09 12.18
CA LYS A 36 -2.79 6.75 12.94
C LYS A 36 -2.87 5.34 13.54
N ILE A 37 -3.99 5.02 14.20
CA ILE A 37 -4.23 3.68 14.78
C ILE A 37 -4.33 2.62 13.68
N GLY A 38 -5.09 2.90 12.61
CA GLY A 38 -5.26 1.95 11.52
C GLY A 38 -3.93 1.61 10.85
N LEU A 39 -3.12 2.61 10.55
CA LEU A 39 -1.81 2.46 9.93
C LEU A 39 -0.84 1.66 10.81
N SER A 40 -0.81 1.89 12.13
CA SER A 40 0.04 1.14 13.05
C SER A 40 -0.34 -0.34 13.17
N ASN A 41 -1.58 -0.70 12.84
CA ASN A 41 -2.08 -2.08 12.89
C ASN A 41 -1.94 -2.82 11.55
N SER A 42 -1.18 -2.29 10.60
CA SER A 42 -0.91 -2.99 9.34
C SER A 42 0.06 -4.14 9.60
N LEU A 43 -0.29 -5.36 9.19
CA LEU A 43 0.64 -6.49 9.19
C LEU A 43 1.74 -6.29 8.15
N PHE A 44 1.34 -5.76 6.99
CA PHE A 44 2.26 -5.41 5.92
C PHE A 44 1.75 -4.18 5.18
N ALA A 45 2.66 -3.35 4.68
CA ALA A 45 2.31 -2.17 3.90
C ALA A 45 3.34 -1.95 2.79
N VAL A 46 2.84 -1.54 1.64
CA VAL A 46 3.63 -1.21 0.46
C VAL A 46 3.35 0.24 0.11
N THR A 47 4.41 1.00 -0.14
CA THR A 47 4.34 2.34 -0.71
C THR A 47 5.10 2.37 -2.02
N VAL A 48 4.61 3.16 -2.96
CA VAL A 48 5.31 3.49 -4.20
C VAL A 48 5.58 4.99 -4.18
N ARG A 49 6.86 5.35 -4.29
CA ARG A 49 7.31 6.74 -4.35
C ARG A 49 7.85 7.06 -5.73
N ARG A 50 7.59 8.25 -6.24
CA ARG A 50 8.23 8.73 -7.47
C ARG A 50 9.70 9.07 -7.14
N THR A 51 10.63 8.65 -8.00
CA THR A 51 12.07 8.79 -7.70
C THR A 51 12.52 10.24 -7.72
N SER A 52 11.90 11.10 -8.54
CA SER A 52 12.29 12.50 -8.74
C SER A 52 12.07 13.39 -7.52
N ASP A 53 11.03 13.14 -6.73
CA ASP A 53 10.57 14.02 -5.64
C ASP A 53 10.23 13.27 -4.35
N GLN A 54 10.34 11.94 -4.35
CA GLN A 54 9.95 11.05 -3.24
C GLN A 54 8.46 11.11 -2.88
N THR A 55 7.61 11.72 -3.70
CA THR A 55 6.17 11.82 -3.47
C THR A 55 5.56 10.43 -3.39
N LEU A 56 4.69 10.20 -2.39
CA LEU A 56 3.89 8.98 -2.30
C LEU A 56 2.84 8.98 -3.42
N VAL A 57 3.01 8.11 -4.42
CA VAL A 57 2.13 8.01 -5.59
C VAL A 57 1.26 6.77 -5.60
N GLY A 58 1.55 5.80 -4.74
CA GLY A 58 0.71 4.63 -4.55
C GLY A 58 0.94 3.95 -3.21
N MET A 59 -0.05 3.21 -2.76
CA MET A 59 0.01 2.46 -1.50
C MET A 59 -0.87 1.20 -1.54
N GLY A 60 -0.61 0.29 -0.61
CA GLY A 60 -1.43 -0.88 -0.33
C GLY A 60 -1.11 -1.44 1.06
N ARG A 61 -2.10 -2.06 1.71
CA ARG A 61 -1.97 -2.55 3.09
C ARG A 61 -2.57 -3.93 3.24
N LEU A 62 -2.01 -4.71 4.16
CA LEU A 62 -2.52 -5.99 4.62
C LEU A 62 -2.86 -5.90 6.11
N ILE A 63 -4.05 -6.35 6.48
CA ILE A 63 -4.43 -6.65 7.86
C ILE A 63 -4.89 -8.10 7.94
N GLY A 64 -4.94 -8.65 9.15
CA GLY A 64 -5.44 -10.00 9.36
C GLY A 64 -5.33 -10.44 10.81
N ASP A 65 -5.70 -11.69 11.04
CA ASP A 65 -5.68 -12.35 12.34
C ASP A 65 -4.37 -13.10 12.64
N GLY A 66 -3.42 -13.14 11.68
CA GLY A 66 -2.20 -13.93 11.81
C GLY A 66 -2.44 -15.43 11.58
N GLY A 67 -3.60 -15.83 11.04
CA GLY A 67 -3.99 -17.21 10.81
C GLY A 67 -4.78 -17.39 9.52
N THR A 68 -6.10 -17.24 9.58
CA THR A 68 -7.01 -17.72 8.52
C THR A 68 -7.66 -16.61 7.71
N ALA A 69 -7.67 -15.39 8.21
CA ALA A 69 -8.44 -14.29 7.63
C ALA A 69 -7.56 -13.06 7.43
N TYR A 70 -7.42 -12.67 6.17
CA TYR A 70 -6.66 -11.50 5.76
C TYR A 70 -7.49 -10.62 4.85
N GLN A 71 -7.21 -9.32 4.91
CA GLN A 71 -7.81 -8.34 4.03
C GLN A 71 -6.76 -7.41 3.46
N ILE A 72 -6.74 -7.33 2.13
CA ILE A 72 -5.98 -6.33 1.40
C ILE A 72 -6.82 -5.06 1.33
N LEU A 73 -6.24 -3.97 1.81
CA LEU A 73 -6.90 -2.67 1.97
C LEU A 73 -6.10 -1.58 1.26
N ASP A 74 -6.78 -0.47 0.99
CA ASP A 74 -6.16 0.80 0.60
C ASP A 74 -5.23 0.70 -0.61
N ILE A 75 -5.54 -0.16 -1.58
CA ILE A 75 -4.85 -0.18 -2.88
C ILE A 75 -5.23 1.08 -3.64
N ALA A 76 -4.29 2.02 -3.73
CA ALA A 76 -4.50 3.32 -4.34
C ALA A 76 -3.29 3.75 -5.15
N VAL A 77 -3.52 4.41 -6.29
CA VAL A 77 -2.50 5.01 -7.15
C VAL A 77 -3.02 6.35 -7.65
N LEU A 78 -2.20 7.40 -7.56
CA LEU A 78 -2.53 8.72 -8.09
C LEU A 78 -2.96 8.63 -9.56
N PRO A 79 -4.06 9.30 -9.97
CA PRO A 79 -4.56 9.23 -11.34
C PRO A 79 -3.49 9.45 -12.42
N GLU A 80 -2.60 10.42 -12.23
CA GLU A 80 -1.51 10.76 -13.15
C GLU A 80 -0.41 9.69 -13.27
N ASP A 81 -0.30 8.77 -12.30
CA ASP A 81 0.67 7.68 -12.31
C ASP A 81 0.03 6.32 -12.67
N GLN A 82 -1.28 6.27 -12.93
CA GLN A 82 -1.97 5.08 -13.39
C GLN A 82 -1.49 4.64 -14.80
N GLY A 83 -1.81 3.40 -15.19
CA GLY A 83 -1.32 2.80 -16.44
C GLY A 83 0.14 2.34 -16.42
N ASN A 84 0.91 2.68 -15.37
CA ASN A 84 2.33 2.28 -15.23
C ASN A 84 2.54 0.93 -14.50
N GLY A 85 1.47 0.17 -14.26
CA GLY A 85 1.51 -1.11 -13.57
C GLY A 85 1.76 -1.04 -12.06
N LEU A 86 1.62 0.14 -11.42
CA LEU A 86 1.93 0.34 -10.00
C LEU A 86 1.02 -0.48 -9.08
N ALA A 87 -0.29 -0.48 -9.34
CA ALA A 87 -1.25 -1.28 -8.57
C ALA A 87 -0.94 -2.78 -8.64
N LYS A 88 -0.50 -3.27 -9.81
CA LYS A 88 -0.07 -4.67 -10.00
C LYS A 88 1.17 -4.98 -9.17
N SER A 89 2.16 -4.08 -9.15
CA SER A 89 3.37 -4.23 -8.33
C SER A 89 3.06 -4.23 -6.83
N ILE A 90 2.18 -3.34 -6.36
CA ILE A 90 1.71 -3.29 -4.97
C ILE A 90 1.04 -4.61 -4.58
N MET A 91 0.07 -5.07 -5.38
CA MET A 91 -0.64 -6.32 -5.13
C MET A 91 0.32 -7.52 -5.13
N SER A 92 1.26 -7.58 -6.08
CA SER A 92 2.24 -8.67 -6.16
C SER A 92 3.13 -8.71 -4.91
N ALA A 93 3.59 -7.56 -4.41
CA ALA A 93 4.38 -7.50 -3.19
C ALA A 93 3.58 -8.00 -1.96
N ILE A 94 2.30 -7.63 -1.84
CA ILE A 94 1.43 -8.11 -0.75
C ILE A 94 1.18 -9.62 -0.86
N MET A 95 0.87 -10.12 -2.06
CA MET A 95 0.63 -11.56 -2.26
C MET A 95 1.89 -12.39 -2.00
N ASN A 96 3.06 -11.90 -2.39
CA ASN A 96 4.34 -12.56 -2.08
C ASN A 96 4.58 -12.63 -0.57
N HIS A 97 4.28 -11.56 0.17
CA HIS A 97 4.37 -11.59 1.64
C HIS A 97 3.40 -12.62 2.25
N ILE A 98 2.15 -12.69 1.77
CA ILE A 98 1.18 -13.69 2.23
C ILE A 98 1.70 -15.13 1.99
N HIS A 99 2.20 -15.40 0.78
CA HIS A 99 2.69 -16.74 0.43
C HIS A 99 3.92 -17.13 1.26
N ASN A 100 4.83 -16.20 1.51
CA ASN A 100 6.11 -16.51 2.17
C ASN A 100 6.02 -16.55 3.70
N GLU A 101 5.17 -15.71 4.32
CA GLU A 101 5.21 -15.48 5.76
C GLU A 101 3.93 -15.94 6.49
N VAL A 102 2.79 -15.99 5.79
CA VAL A 102 1.48 -16.22 6.40
C VAL A 102 0.98 -17.65 6.19
N ASP A 103 1.01 -18.16 4.95
CA ASP A 103 0.58 -19.52 4.63
C ASP A 103 1.47 -20.15 3.55
N PRO A 104 2.59 -20.79 3.96
CA PRO A 104 3.55 -21.37 3.03
C PRO A 104 3.03 -22.61 2.26
N LYS A 105 1.76 -23.01 2.43
CA LYS A 105 1.18 -24.18 1.73
C LYS A 105 0.44 -23.83 0.42
N LEU A 106 0.38 -22.56 0.03
CA LEU A 106 -0.23 -22.11 -1.23
C LEU A 106 0.76 -22.20 -2.42
N THR A 107 1.30 -23.38 -2.71
CA THR A 107 2.02 -23.67 -3.98
C THR A 107 1.16 -24.48 -4.93
#